data_AF-A0A4R2QUA1-F1
#
_entry.id   AF-A0A4R2QUA1-F1
#
_cell.length_a   1.000
_cell.length_b   1.000
_cell.length_c   1.000
_cell.angle_alpha   90.00
_cell.angle_beta   90.00
_cell.angle_gamma   90.00
#
_symmetry.space_group_name_H-M   'P 1'
#
loop_
_entity.id
_entity.type
_entity.pdbx_description
1 polymer ?
#
loop_
_entity_poly.entity_id
_entity_poly.type
_entity_poly.pdbx_seq_one_letter_code
_entity_poly.pdbx_strand_id
1 'polypeptide(L)'
;MQVKIGPLHVFPWKGRPWKHNLREVAALFGVPGVAERWLDWFEQKAAHVRTLLQAQYGDAQRGHDPVSRPDHSEHGQSISFEYIAEKNLEYLFVIDRGSVVEGQTKTTAQQLAENELVKKTKAFTNNHIVYLDSNYWYLSGGGLESVGAMIDQIYKAYN
;
A
#
# COMPACT_ATOMS: atom_id res chain seq x y z
N MET A 1 9.60 -15.59 44.73
CA MET A 1 9.90 -16.19 43.41
C MET A 1 10.16 -15.04 42.43
N GLN A 2 11.37 -14.89 41.90
CA GLN A 2 11.64 -13.86 40.88
C GLN A 2 11.32 -14.44 39.50
N VAL A 3 10.39 -13.80 38.77
CA VAL A 3 10.15 -14.10 37.36
C VAL A 3 11.32 -13.52 36.56
N LYS A 4 12.03 -14.36 35.81
CA LYS A 4 13.03 -13.91 34.84
C LYS A 4 12.35 -13.75 33.49
N ILE A 5 12.46 -12.55 32.91
CA ILE A 5 12.04 -12.29 31.53
C ILE A 5 13.18 -12.74 30.59
N GLY A 6 12.83 -13.39 29.48
CA GLY A 6 13.78 -13.82 28.46
C GLY A 6 14.42 -12.65 27.68
N PRO A 7 15.31 -12.92 26.72
CA PRO A 7 15.95 -11.88 25.92
C PRO A 7 14.94 -11.13 25.06
N LEU A 8 14.92 -9.80 25.18
CA LEU A 8 14.09 -8.89 24.38
C LEU A 8 14.88 -8.37 23.18
N HIS A 9 14.41 -8.68 21.97
CA HIS A 9 14.90 -8.06 20.74
C HIS A 9 13.85 -7.06 20.24
N VAL A 10 14.29 -5.83 19.95
CA VAL A 10 13.39 -4.75 19.51
C VAL A 10 13.60 -4.54 18.01
N PHE A 11 12.52 -4.69 17.25
CA PHE A 11 12.51 -4.37 15.82
C PHE A 11 11.79 -3.04 15.60
N PRO A 12 12.54 -1.93 15.41
CA PRO A 12 11.90 -0.64 15.16
C PRO A 12 11.20 -0.69 13.79
N TRP A 13 10.00 -0.12 13.74
CA TRP A 13 9.25 0.01 12.49
C TRP A 13 9.45 1.39 11.83
N LYS A 14 9.61 2.46 12.64
CA LYS A 14 9.89 3.81 12.13
C LYS A 14 11.37 3.96 11.80
N GLY A 15 11.66 4.47 10.59
CA GLY A 15 13.03 4.75 10.12
C GLY A 15 13.86 3.51 9.74
N ARG A 16 13.29 2.29 9.85
CA ARG A 16 13.96 1.04 9.44
C ARG A 16 13.08 0.27 8.47
N PRO A 17 13.52 0.02 7.22
CA PRO A 17 12.73 -0.73 6.25
C PRO A 17 12.46 -2.16 6.71
N TRP A 18 11.27 -2.69 6.43
CA TRP A 18 10.88 -4.07 6.77
C TRP A 18 11.88 -5.13 6.26
N LYS A 19 12.54 -4.87 5.10
CA LYS A 19 13.58 -5.74 4.54
C LYS A 19 14.77 -5.92 5.48
N HIS A 20 15.11 -4.88 6.23
CA HIS A 20 16.16 -4.94 7.24
C HIS A 20 15.73 -5.85 8.40
N ASN A 21 14.52 -5.66 8.91
CA ASN A 21 13.98 -6.50 10.00
C ASN A 21 13.91 -7.97 9.58
N LEU A 22 13.51 -8.26 8.33
CA LEU A 22 13.51 -9.63 7.81
C LEU A 22 14.91 -10.27 7.83
N ARG A 23 15.93 -9.53 7.38
CA ARG A 23 17.33 -10.02 7.39
C ARG A 23 17.83 -10.27 8.80
N GLU A 24 17.53 -9.36 9.72
CA GLU A 24 17.92 -9.46 11.11
C GLU A 24 17.27 -10.69 11.79
N VAL A 25 15.95 -10.86 11.61
CA VAL A 25 15.23 -12.05 12.07
C VAL A 25 15.83 -13.33 11.48
N ALA A 26 16.05 -13.38 10.16
CA ALA A 26 16.62 -14.56 9.52
C ALA A 26 18.04 -14.88 10.02
N ALA A 27 18.85 -13.86 10.30
CA ALA A 27 20.17 -14.04 10.89
C ALA A 27 20.09 -14.62 12.31
N LEU A 28 19.15 -14.14 13.14
CA LEU A 28 18.92 -14.68 14.49
C LEU A 28 18.55 -16.17 14.49
N PHE A 29 17.83 -16.62 13.46
CA PHE A 29 17.44 -18.02 13.29
C PHE A 29 18.48 -18.86 12.49
N GLY A 30 19.63 -18.29 12.12
CA GLY A 30 20.68 -19.00 11.38
C GLY A 30 20.30 -19.34 9.93
N VAL A 31 19.35 -18.61 9.35
CA VAL A 31 18.83 -18.84 7.99
C VAL A 31 18.91 -17.58 7.09
N PRO A 32 20.02 -16.83 7.07
CA PRO A 32 20.08 -15.53 6.36
C PRO A 32 19.76 -15.63 4.86
N GLY A 33 20.12 -16.74 4.21
CA GLY A 33 19.81 -16.95 2.78
C GLY A 33 18.31 -17.09 2.48
N VAL A 34 17.47 -17.42 3.47
CA VAL A 34 16.00 -17.45 3.30
C VAL A 34 15.48 -16.02 3.09
N ALA A 35 15.99 -15.04 3.85
CA ALA A 35 15.60 -13.65 3.69
C ALA A 35 15.91 -13.13 2.29
N GLU A 36 17.12 -13.36 1.78
CA GLU A 36 17.49 -12.89 0.44
C GLU A 36 16.62 -13.50 -0.65
N ARG A 37 16.34 -14.82 -0.59
CA ARG A 37 15.44 -15.46 -1.58
C ARG A 37 14.04 -14.87 -1.57
N TRP A 38 13.48 -14.57 -0.40
CA TRP A 38 12.20 -13.89 -0.30
C TRP A 38 12.28 -12.49 -0.89
N LEU A 39 13.30 -11.72 -0.56
CA LEU A 39 13.49 -10.36 -1.08
C LEU A 39 13.63 -10.34 -2.61
N ASP A 40 14.40 -11.27 -3.18
CA ASP A 40 14.53 -11.44 -4.63
C ASP A 40 13.20 -11.78 -5.29
N TRP A 41 12.40 -12.65 -4.67
CA TRP A 41 11.05 -12.98 -5.15
C TRP A 41 10.13 -11.75 -5.15
N PHE A 42 10.18 -10.91 -4.12
CA PHE A 42 9.42 -9.64 -4.10
C PHE A 42 9.88 -8.68 -5.19
N GLU A 43 11.19 -8.54 -5.39
CA GLU A 43 11.71 -7.66 -6.43
C GLU A 43 11.27 -8.10 -7.83
N GLN A 44 11.25 -9.41 -8.10
CA GLN A 44 10.77 -9.96 -9.36
C GLN A 44 9.27 -9.71 -9.56
N LYS A 45 8.45 -9.99 -8.54
CA LYS A 45 7.00 -9.71 -8.60
C LYS A 45 6.73 -8.21 -8.81
N ALA A 46 7.42 -7.35 -8.06
CA ALA A 46 7.27 -5.90 -8.21
C ALA A 46 7.79 -5.42 -9.57
N ALA A 47 8.86 -6.00 -10.11
CA ALA A 47 9.35 -5.72 -11.46
C ALA A 47 8.30 -6.01 -12.52
N HIS A 48 7.61 -7.15 -12.41
CA HIS A 48 6.53 -7.49 -13.35
C HIS A 48 5.42 -6.45 -13.33
N VAL A 49 4.92 -6.06 -12.14
CA VAL A 49 3.90 -5.00 -12.02
C VAL A 49 4.41 -3.67 -12.59
N ARG A 50 5.66 -3.30 -12.32
CA ARG A 50 6.28 -2.10 -12.90
C ARG A 50 6.29 -2.13 -14.42
N THR A 51 6.57 -3.28 -15.03
CA THR A 51 6.55 -3.42 -16.50
C THR A 51 5.15 -3.26 -17.06
N LEU A 52 4.11 -3.79 -16.39
CA LEU A 52 2.72 -3.57 -16.80
C LEU A 52 2.33 -2.10 -16.74
N LEU A 53 2.67 -1.42 -15.64
CA LEU A 53 2.47 0.02 -15.48
C LEU A 53 3.18 0.82 -16.58
N GLN A 54 4.44 0.48 -16.87
CA GLN A 54 5.21 1.15 -17.91
C GLN A 54 4.62 0.92 -19.31
N ALA A 55 4.13 -0.28 -19.60
CA ALA A 55 3.48 -0.56 -20.89
C ALA A 55 2.18 0.24 -21.06
N GLN A 56 1.42 0.45 -19.98
CA GLN A 56 0.15 1.17 -20.01
C GLN A 56 0.29 2.69 -19.97
N TYR A 57 1.30 3.22 -19.26
CA TYR A 57 1.43 4.66 -18.98
C TYR A 57 2.73 5.31 -19.48
N GLY A 58 3.65 4.52 -20.05
CA GLY A 58 4.97 4.98 -20.50
C GLY A 58 5.93 5.32 -19.35
N ASP A 59 7.17 5.68 -19.71
CA ASP A 59 8.25 6.00 -18.75
C ASP A 59 8.01 7.29 -17.95
N ALA A 60 7.11 8.17 -18.43
CA ALA A 60 6.83 9.47 -17.84
C ALA A 60 6.03 9.38 -16.52
N GLN A 61 5.44 8.23 -16.19
CA GLN A 61 4.66 8.00 -14.97
C GLN A 61 5.37 7.03 -14.01
N ARG A 62 6.72 7.04 -13.99
CA ARG A 62 7.54 6.19 -13.09
C ARG A 62 7.27 6.42 -11.59
N GLY A 63 6.60 7.51 -11.26
CA GLY A 63 5.56 7.54 -10.25
C GLY A 63 4.37 8.21 -10.92
N HIS A 64 3.13 7.84 -10.56
CA HIS A 64 1.98 8.72 -10.75
C HIS A 64 2.45 10.15 -10.51
N ASP A 65 2.18 11.09 -11.42
CA ASP A 65 2.30 12.51 -11.04
C ASP A 65 1.57 12.59 -9.70
N PRO A 66 2.27 12.76 -8.55
CA PRO A 66 1.53 12.98 -7.35
C PRO A 66 0.75 14.23 -7.70
N VAL A 67 -0.58 14.16 -7.59
CA VAL A 67 -1.36 15.34 -7.23
C VAL A 67 -0.46 16.09 -6.26
N SER A 68 0.11 17.19 -6.76
CA SER A 68 1.41 17.74 -6.34
C SER A 68 1.54 17.59 -4.84
N ARG A 69 2.48 16.78 -4.30
CA ARG A 69 2.73 16.63 -2.85
C ARG A 69 3.46 17.88 -2.35
N PRO A 70 2.78 18.91 -1.82
CA PRO A 70 3.41 20.08 -1.26
C PRO A 70 3.64 19.75 0.21
N ASP A 71 4.89 19.55 0.56
CA ASP A 71 5.34 19.22 1.92
C ASP A 71 5.27 17.75 2.36
N HIS A 72 6.14 17.44 3.31
CA HIS A 72 6.39 16.14 3.91
C HIS A 72 5.32 15.77 4.97
N SER A 73 4.03 16.03 4.71
CA SER A 73 2.96 15.57 5.59
C SER A 73 2.92 14.05 5.68
N GLU A 74 3.18 13.51 6.89
CA GLU A 74 3.00 12.09 7.22
C GLU A 74 1.53 11.64 7.08
N HIS A 75 0.59 12.59 6.92
CA HIS A 75 -0.86 12.36 6.86
C HIS A 75 -1.49 12.60 5.48
N GLY A 76 -0.67 12.91 4.47
CA GLY A 76 -1.17 13.26 3.14
C GLY A 76 -1.84 14.63 3.10
N GLN A 77 -2.66 14.86 2.07
CA GLN A 77 -3.40 16.09 1.87
C GLN A 77 -4.90 15.84 1.82
N SER A 78 -5.66 16.64 2.55
CA SER A 78 -7.10 16.69 2.39
C SER A 78 -7.46 17.28 1.03
N ILE A 79 -8.19 16.53 0.22
CA ILE A 79 -8.70 16.95 -1.09
C ILE A 79 -10.23 16.81 -1.12
N SER A 80 -10.90 17.56 -1.98
CA SER A 80 -12.35 17.49 -2.17
C SER A 80 -12.74 16.54 -3.31
N PHE A 81 -14.03 16.18 -3.39
CA PHE A 81 -14.54 15.36 -4.50
C PHE A 81 -14.55 16.10 -5.84
N GLU A 82 -14.72 17.43 -5.81
CA GLU A 82 -14.59 18.30 -6.99
C GLU A 82 -13.18 18.20 -7.57
N TYR A 83 -12.16 18.16 -6.71
CA TYR A 83 -10.78 17.99 -7.14
C TYR A 83 -10.54 16.63 -7.82
N ILE A 84 -11.10 15.55 -7.24
CA ILE A 84 -11.04 14.22 -7.85
C ILE A 84 -11.74 14.22 -9.23
N ALA A 85 -12.90 14.86 -9.32
CA ALA A 85 -13.65 14.98 -10.57
C ALA A 85 -12.94 15.84 -11.62
N GLU A 86 -12.28 16.92 -11.20
CA GLU A 86 -11.49 17.80 -12.06
C GLU A 86 -10.25 17.07 -12.62
N LYS A 87 -9.53 16.34 -11.76
CA LYS A 87 -8.35 15.57 -12.19
C LYS A 87 -8.70 14.37 -13.07
N ASN A 88 -9.88 13.80 -12.86
CA ASN A 88 -10.46 12.76 -13.71
C ASN A 88 -9.47 11.63 -14.07
N LEU A 89 -8.85 11.06 -13.04
CA LEU A 89 -7.80 10.05 -13.18
C LEU A 89 -8.37 8.72 -13.72
N GLU A 90 -7.51 7.94 -14.38
CA GLU A 90 -7.87 6.61 -14.93
C GLU A 90 -8.10 5.57 -13.84
N TYR A 91 -7.41 5.68 -12.70
CA TYR A 91 -7.52 4.78 -11.55
C TYR A 91 -7.62 5.58 -10.25
N LEU A 92 -8.40 5.05 -9.31
CA LEU A 92 -8.52 5.58 -7.96
C LEU A 92 -8.32 4.44 -6.95
N PHE A 93 -7.18 4.46 -6.26
CA PHE A 93 -6.90 3.51 -5.18
C PHE A 93 -7.36 4.08 -3.85
N VAL A 94 -8.21 3.34 -3.13
CA VAL A 94 -8.85 3.80 -1.89
C VAL A 94 -8.43 2.89 -0.73
N ILE A 95 -7.95 3.50 0.37
CA ILE A 95 -7.63 2.82 1.62
C ILE A 95 -8.61 3.32 2.69
N ASP A 96 -9.46 2.43 3.21
CA ASP A 96 -10.43 2.76 4.27
C ASP A 96 -9.78 2.63 5.65
N ARG A 97 -9.18 3.71 6.16
CA ARG A 97 -8.60 3.73 7.52
C ARG A 97 -9.64 3.37 8.59
N GLY A 98 -10.87 3.84 8.42
CA GLY A 98 -11.95 3.65 9.39
C GLY A 98 -12.21 2.17 9.67
N SER A 99 -12.20 1.35 8.60
CA SER A 99 -12.45 -0.10 8.67
C SER A 99 -11.52 -0.88 9.62
N VAL A 100 -10.32 -0.36 9.89
CA VAL A 100 -9.30 -1.05 10.71
C VAL A 100 -8.95 -0.32 12.01
N VAL A 101 -9.29 0.96 12.14
CA VAL A 101 -9.02 1.75 13.35
C VAL A 101 -10.25 1.89 14.24
N GLU A 102 -11.42 2.10 13.64
CA GLU A 102 -12.65 2.42 14.37
C GLU A 102 -13.62 1.22 14.43
N GLY A 103 -13.26 0.10 13.78
CA GLY A 103 -14.14 -1.06 13.61
C GLY A 103 -15.15 -0.83 12.48
N GLN A 104 -16.40 -1.25 12.68
CA GLN A 104 -17.48 -0.98 11.72
C GLN A 104 -17.83 0.51 11.75
N THR A 105 -17.25 1.29 10.84
CA THR A 105 -17.69 2.65 10.58
C THR A 105 -19.12 2.64 10.03
N LYS A 106 -19.94 3.62 10.41
CA LYS A 106 -21.30 3.76 9.85
C LYS A 106 -21.30 4.05 8.35
N THR A 107 -20.21 4.62 7.84
CA THR A 107 -20.02 4.93 6.43
C THR A 107 -18.66 4.40 5.98
N THR A 108 -18.69 3.54 4.98
CA THR A 108 -17.48 2.97 4.35
C THR A 108 -16.85 3.97 3.38
N ALA A 109 -15.55 3.82 3.12
CA ALA A 109 -14.89 4.60 2.09
C ALA A 109 -15.54 4.40 0.71
N GLN A 110 -16.12 3.23 0.45
CA GLN A 110 -16.87 2.97 -0.78
C GLN A 110 -18.10 3.87 -0.90
N GLN A 111 -18.93 3.93 0.14
CA GLN A 111 -20.12 4.79 0.16
C GLN A 111 -19.77 6.28 0.02
N LEU A 112 -18.61 6.72 0.52
CA LEU A 112 -18.14 8.10 0.37
C LEU A 112 -17.60 8.37 -1.04
N ALA A 113 -16.79 7.45 -1.57
CA ALA A 113 -16.14 7.59 -2.85
C ALA A 113 -17.13 7.53 -4.01
N GLU A 114 -18.17 6.70 -3.95
CA GLU A 114 -19.15 6.53 -5.03
C GLU A 114 -20.26 7.60 -5.02
N ASN A 115 -19.88 8.87 -4.89
CA ASN A 115 -20.80 10.00 -4.98
C ASN A 115 -20.99 10.49 -6.43
N GLU A 116 -21.94 11.41 -6.63
CA GLU A 116 -22.34 11.91 -7.95
C GLU A 116 -21.24 12.63 -8.74
N LEU A 117 -20.19 13.14 -8.08
CA LEU A 117 -19.04 13.73 -8.75
C LEU A 117 -18.09 12.65 -9.24
N VAL A 118 -17.74 11.70 -8.37
CA VAL A 118 -16.81 10.61 -8.70
C VAL A 118 -17.41 9.65 -9.72
N LYS A 119 -18.74 9.43 -9.69
CA LYS A 119 -19.45 8.61 -10.70
C LYS A 119 -19.27 9.09 -12.14
N LYS A 120 -18.89 10.36 -12.33
CA LYS A 120 -18.64 10.97 -13.65
C LYS A 120 -17.17 10.85 -14.09
N THR A 121 -16.31 10.27 -13.26
CA THR A 121 -14.88 10.11 -13.55
C THR A 121 -14.60 8.86 -14.35
N LYS A 122 -13.48 8.87 -15.08
CA LYS A 122 -12.96 7.70 -15.80
C LYS A 122 -12.73 6.51 -14.87
N ALA A 123 -12.16 6.74 -13.68
CA ALA A 123 -11.96 5.69 -12.70
C ALA A 123 -13.27 4.96 -12.35
N PHE A 124 -14.38 5.68 -12.16
CA PHE A 124 -15.67 5.04 -11.89
C PHE A 124 -16.23 4.36 -13.14
N THR A 125 -16.29 5.06 -14.28
CA THR A 125 -16.93 4.52 -15.51
C THR A 125 -16.22 3.30 -16.06
N ASN A 126 -14.91 3.21 -15.84
CA ASN A 126 -14.08 2.09 -16.30
C ASN A 126 -13.95 0.98 -15.25
N ASN A 127 -14.65 1.08 -14.11
CA ASN A 127 -14.55 0.12 -12.99
C ASN A 127 -13.11 0.00 -12.44
N HIS A 128 -12.41 1.12 -12.35
CA HIS A 128 -11.03 1.26 -11.90
C HIS A 128 -10.91 1.97 -10.53
N ILE A 129 -11.98 1.92 -9.73
CA ILE A 129 -11.89 2.25 -8.31
C ILE A 129 -11.53 0.98 -7.56
N VAL A 130 -10.34 0.97 -6.96
CA VAL A 130 -9.77 -0.21 -6.31
C VAL A 130 -9.71 0.04 -4.81
N TYR A 131 -10.57 -0.67 -4.08
CA TYR A 131 -10.56 -0.67 -2.62
C TYR A 131 -9.51 -1.65 -2.12
N LEU A 132 -8.44 -1.11 -1.55
CA LEU A 132 -7.29 -1.85 -1.05
C LEU A 132 -7.57 -2.35 0.38
N ASP A 133 -6.94 -3.46 0.77
CA ASP A 133 -7.12 -4.01 2.12
C ASP A 133 -6.33 -3.18 3.14
N SER A 134 -7.04 -2.45 3.99
CA SER A 134 -6.46 -1.56 4.98
C SER A 134 -5.58 -2.27 6.02
N ASN A 135 -5.74 -3.58 6.24
CA ASN A 135 -4.84 -4.30 7.13
C ASN A 135 -3.41 -4.32 6.57
N TYR A 136 -3.27 -4.55 5.27
CA TYR A 136 -1.97 -4.52 4.62
C TYR A 136 -1.48 -3.09 4.45
N TRP A 137 -2.30 -2.23 3.84
CA TRP A 137 -1.88 -0.90 3.39
C TRP A 137 -1.78 0.17 4.48
N TYR A 138 -2.48 0.00 5.60
CA TYR A 138 -2.49 0.96 6.70
C TYR A 138 -1.89 0.40 8.00
N LEU A 139 -2.30 -0.79 8.46
CA LEU A 139 -1.85 -1.31 9.76
C LEU A 139 -0.48 -1.99 9.72
N SER A 140 -0.22 -2.84 8.74
CA SER A 140 0.91 -3.78 8.81
C SER A 140 2.29 -3.15 8.66
N GLY A 141 2.42 -1.97 8.05
CA GLY A 141 3.71 -1.31 7.83
C GLY A 141 4.73 -2.07 6.97
N GLY A 142 4.34 -3.18 6.34
CA GLY A 142 5.19 -4.05 5.51
C GLY A 142 5.30 -5.49 6.05
N GLY A 143 6.30 -6.23 5.57
CA GLY A 143 6.51 -7.65 5.93
C GLY A 143 6.17 -8.62 4.79
N LEU A 144 6.51 -9.90 4.98
CA LEU A 144 6.40 -10.93 3.94
C LEU A 144 4.95 -11.07 3.40
N GLU A 145 3.98 -11.23 4.28
CA GLU A 145 2.59 -11.42 3.88
C GLU A 145 2.02 -10.15 3.27
N SER A 146 2.14 -9.03 3.98
CA SER A 146 1.52 -7.77 3.59
C SER A 146 2.08 -7.21 2.28
N VAL A 147 3.40 -7.25 2.07
CA VAL A 147 3.98 -6.78 0.80
C VAL A 147 3.58 -7.70 -0.35
N GLY A 148 3.44 -9.00 -0.10
CA GLY A 148 2.97 -9.94 -1.12
C GLY A 148 1.54 -9.62 -1.53
N ALA A 149 0.66 -9.43 -0.56
CA ALA A 149 -0.74 -9.07 -0.77
C ALA A 149 -0.89 -7.70 -1.45
N MET A 150 -0.08 -6.69 -1.07
CA MET A 150 -0.06 -5.38 -1.73
C MET A 150 0.26 -5.51 -3.22
N ILE A 151 1.34 -6.24 -3.57
CA ILE A 151 1.73 -6.44 -4.97
C ILE A 151 0.62 -7.16 -5.74
N ASP A 152 0.04 -8.21 -5.15
CA ASP A 152 -1.04 -8.97 -5.79
C ASP A 152 -2.31 -8.12 -5.99
N GLN A 153 -2.64 -7.20 -5.07
CA GLN A 153 -3.76 -6.26 -5.24
C GLN A 153 -3.52 -5.26 -6.37
N ILE A 154 -2.30 -4.72 -6.49
CA ILE A 154 -1.97 -3.84 -7.61
C ILE A 154 -1.95 -4.63 -8.93
N TYR A 155 -1.39 -5.83 -8.95
CA TYR A 155 -1.39 -6.67 -10.15
C TYR A 155 -2.81 -6.93 -10.66
N LYS A 156 -3.74 -7.29 -9.76
CA LYS A 156 -5.16 -7.50 -10.10
C LYS A 156 -5.90 -6.23 -10.52
N ALA A 157 -5.43 -5.05 -10.11
CA ALA A 157 -6.03 -3.79 -10.57
C ALA A 157 -5.76 -3.54 -12.07
N TYR A 158 -4.64 -4.04 -12.59
CA TYR A 158 -4.20 -3.81 -13.96
C TYR A 158 -4.40 -5.00 -14.91
N ASN A 159 -5.03 -6.09 -14.45
CA ASN A 159 -5.35 -7.28 -15.25
C ASN A 159 -6.79 -7.72 -15.02
#